data_AF-B3RXM5-F1
#
_entry.id   AF-B3RXM5-F1
#
_cell.length_a   1.000
_cell.length_b   1.000
_cell.length_c   1.000
_cell.angle_alpha   90.00
_cell.angle_beta   90.00
_cell.angle_gamma   90.00
#
_symmetry.space_group_name_H-M   'P 1'
#
loop_
_entity.id
_entity.type
_entity.pdbx_description
1 polymer ?
#
loop_
_entity_poly.entity_id
_entity_poly.type
_entity_poly.pdbx_seq_one_letter_code
_entity_poly.pdbx_strand_id
1 'polypeptide(L)'
;MAAAATAESSVQPENKHYGIPKATFMEDVDEYMSGDRTAESVLKDLDEQHQKYKFMELNLLQKKKKLREQAPDIKKTLDTVKFLKTRKESDSTIESKFLLSDQVYAKATVPPTDNVYLWLGANVMLEYEIDDAIELLAKNLTSAEQSLAKMEEDLNFLRNQYTTVEVNMARIYNWDVRQRMDTGKASEKKVATSS
;
A
#
# COMPACT_ATOMS: atom_id res chain seq x y z
N MET A 1 16.84 -40.08 28.38
CA MET A 1 15.73 -40.33 27.44
C MET A 1 14.63 -39.34 27.79
N ALA A 2 14.63 -38.10 27.28
CA ALA A 2 14.37 -37.66 25.91
C ALA A 2 12.99 -38.12 25.39
N ALA A 3 11.98 -37.28 25.60
CA ALA A 3 10.77 -37.21 24.79
C ALA A 3 10.37 -35.73 24.70
N ALA A 4 10.46 -35.21 23.48
CA ALA A 4 10.31 -33.82 23.12
C ALA A 4 8.91 -33.54 22.54
N ALA A 5 8.55 -32.25 22.59
CA ALA A 5 7.75 -31.51 21.63
C ALA A 5 6.26 -31.88 21.48
N THR A 6 5.41 -30.93 21.89
CA THR A 6 4.64 -30.11 20.92
C THR A 6 4.23 -28.82 21.61
N ALA A 7 5.03 -27.78 21.42
CA ALA A 7 4.60 -26.41 21.66
C ALA A 7 3.91 -25.95 20.36
N GLU A 8 2.58 -25.85 20.41
CA GLU A 8 1.80 -25.16 19.39
C GLU A 8 2.18 -23.67 19.40
N SER A 9 3.16 -23.33 18.57
CA SER A 9 3.54 -21.96 18.28
C SER A 9 2.46 -21.34 17.40
N SER A 10 1.47 -20.72 18.03
CA SER A 10 0.58 -19.75 17.40
C SER A 10 1.41 -18.55 16.91
N VAL A 11 1.88 -18.61 15.67
CA VAL A 11 2.56 -17.48 15.01
C VAL A 11 1.51 -16.41 14.73
N GLN A 12 1.38 -15.45 15.64
CA GLN A 12 0.69 -14.19 15.35
C GLN A 12 1.47 -13.49 14.23
N PRO A 13 0.84 -13.09 13.11
CA PRO A 13 1.57 -12.40 12.07
C PRO A 13 1.88 -10.99 12.58
N GLU A 14 3.17 -10.70 12.71
CA GLU A 14 3.68 -9.38 13.03
C GLU A 14 3.11 -8.37 12.02
N ASN A 15 2.27 -7.45 12.52
CA ASN A 15 1.52 -6.45 11.75
C ASN A 15 2.46 -5.37 11.17
N LYS A 16 3.32 -5.73 10.21
CA LYS A 16 4.26 -4.80 9.58
C LYS A 16 3.67 -4.08 8.37
N HIS A 17 2.67 -4.67 7.72
CA HIS A 17 2.13 -4.24 6.43
C HIS A 17 0.63 -3.88 6.47
N TYR A 18 0.25 -2.76 7.12
CA TYR A 18 -1.13 -2.24 7.15
C TYR A 18 -2.27 -3.27 7.38
N GLY A 19 -2.00 -4.36 8.08
CA GLY A 19 -2.97 -5.45 8.29
C GLY A 19 -3.29 -6.27 7.04
N ILE A 20 -2.44 -6.26 6.01
CA ILE A 20 -2.52 -7.19 4.87
C ILE A 20 -2.30 -8.62 5.40
N PRO A 21 -3.30 -9.51 5.27
CA PRO A 21 -3.13 -10.90 5.66
C PRO A 21 -1.98 -11.54 4.88
N LYS A 22 -1.19 -12.38 5.54
CA LYS A 22 -0.16 -13.17 4.86
C LYS A 22 -0.82 -14.38 4.21
N ALA A 23 -0.58 -14.58 2.92
CA ALA A 23 -0.97 -15.79 2.21
C ALA A 23 -0.10 -16.97 2.67
N THR A 24 -0.74 -18.08 3.03
CA THR A 24 -0.05 -19.33 3.35
C THR A 24 0.25 -20.06 2.05
N PHE A 25 1.51 -20.34 1.78
CA PHE A 25 1.91 -21.15 0.64
C PHE A 25 1.63 -22.64 0.91
N MET A 26 0.98 -23.33 -0.02
CA MET A 26 0.69 -24.76 0.11
C MET A 26 1.80 -25.56 -0.57
N GLU A 27 2.75 -26.08 0.22
CA GLU A 27 3.87 -26.88 -0.28
C GLU A 27 3.43 -28.27 -0.76
N ASP A 28 2.65 -28.98 0.08
CA ASP A 28 2.06 -30.27 -0.25
C ASP A 28 0.52 -30.14 -0.36
N VAL A 29 0.03 -30.24 -1.60
CA VAL A 29 -1.40 -30.12 -1.90
C VAL A 29 -2.14 -31.40 -1.53
N ASP A 30 -1.48 -32.55 -1.60
CA ASP A 30 -2.09 -33.84 -1.29
C ASP A 30 -2.35 -33.96 0.22
N GLU A 31 -1.41 -33.51 1.05
CA GLU A 31 -1.60 -33.43 2.50
C GLU A 31 -2.66 -32.38 2.88
N TYR A 32 -2.65 -31.20 2.23
CA TYR A 32 -3.62 -30.14 2.49
C TYR A 32 -5.05 -30.52 2.09
N MET A 33 -5.20 -31.31 1.02
CA MET A 33 -6.48 -31.80 0.49
C MET A 33 -6.92 -33.14 1.10
N SER A 34 -6.11 -33.75 1.98
CA SER A 34 -6.41 -35.05 2.62
C SER A 34 -7.55 -35.00 3.66
N GLY A 35 -8.07 -33.82 3.98
CA GLY A 35 -9.23 -33.63 4.86
C GLY A 35 -10.59 -33.64 4.14
N ASP A 36 -11.66 -33.35 4.88
CA ASP A 36 -13.06 -33.31 4.39
C ASP A 36 -13.40 -32.14 3.43
N ARG A 37 -12.38 -31.45 2.87
CA ARG A 37 -12.59 -30.27 2.03
C ARG A 37 -12.63 -30.65 0.56
N THR A 38 -13.65 -30.16 -0.15
CA THR A 38 -13.72 -30.29 -1.61
C THR A 38 -12.81 -29.26 -2.29
N ALA A 39 -12.24 -29.62 -3.45
CA ALA A 39 -11.44 -28.70 -4.25
C ALA A 39 -12.20 -27.41 -4.60
N GLU A 40 -13.50 -27.52 -4.86
CA GLU A 40 -14.38 -26.39 -5.15
C GLU A 40 -14.51 -25.42 -3.96
N SER A 41 -14.63 -25.94 -2.73
CA SER A 41 -14.66 -25.11 -1.52
C SER A 41 -13.35 -24.36 -1.33
N VAL A 42 -12.20 -25.02 -1.50
CA VAL A 42 -10.90 -24.37 -1.30
C VAL A 42 -10.60 -23.35 -2.40
N LEU A 43 -10.97 -23.64 -3.65
CA LEU A 43 -10.86 -22.66 -4.74
C LEU A 43 -11.71 -21.42 -4.50
N LYS A 44 -12.91 -21.59 -3.94
CA LYS A 44 -13.77 -20.46 -3.55
C LYS A 44 -13.13 -19.61 -2.45
N ASP A 45 -12.58 -20.24 -1.41
CA ASP A 45 -11.90 -19.52 -0.32
C ASP A 45 -10.69 -18.72 -0.84
N LEU A 46 -9.91 -19.31 -1.77
CA LEU A 46 -8.78 -18.64 -2.39
C LEU A 46 -9.21 -17.49 -3.32
N ASP A 47 -10.32 -17.64 -4.06
CA ASP A 47 -10.88 -16.55 -4.86
C ASP A 47 -11.34 -15.38 -3.98
N GLU A 48 -11.99 -15.66 -2.85
CA GLU A 48 -12.36 -14.62 -1.89
C GLU A 48 -11.13 -13.90 -1.32
N GLN A 49 -10.05 -14.62 -1.00
CA GLN A 49 -8.79 -14.01 -0.57
C GLN A 49 -8.15 -13.17 -1.68
N HIS A 50 -8.16 -13.67 -2.91
CA HIS A 50 -7.65 -12.98 -4.09
C HIS A 50 -8.39 -11.66 -4.35
N GLN A 51 -9.72 -11.67 -4.27
CA GLN A 51 -10.54 -10.46 -4.38
C GLN A 51 -10.25 -9.44 -3.27
N LYS A 52 -10.02 -9.91 -2.02
CA LYS A 52 -9.62 -9.04 -0.90
C LYS A 52 -8.29 -8.35 -1.18
N TYR A 53 -7.27 -9.11 -1.63
CA TYR A 53 -5.98 -8.50 -1.98
C TYR A 53 -6.09 -7.47 -3.10
N LYS A 54 -6.86 -7.77 -4.15
CA LYS A 54 -7.11 -6.83 -5.25
C LYS A 54 -7.77 -5.53 -4.77
N PHE A 55 -8.73 -5.63 -3.85
CA PHE A 55 -9.36 -4.45 -3.25
C PHE A 55 -8.36 -3.63 -2.42
N MET A 56 -7.52 -4.29 -1.62
CA MET A 56 -6.46 -3.61 -0.85
C MET A 56 -5.45 -2.92 -1.77
N GLU A 57 -5.08 -3.53 -2.89
CA GLU A 57 -4.14 -2.98 -3.87
C GLU A 57 -4.67 -1.68 -4.44
N LEU A 58 -5.93 -1.67 -4.88
CA LEU A 58 -6.58 -0.50 -5.44
C LEU A 58 -6.61 0.66 -4.44
N ASN A 59 -6.91 0.38 -3.17
CA ASN A 59 -6.91 1.38 -2.11
C ASN A 59 -5.50 1.96 -1.85
N LEU A 60 -4.46 1.11 -1.81
CA LEU A 60 -3.09 1.56 -1.61
C LEU A 60 -2.58 2.36 -2.80
N LEU A 61 -2.89 1.96 -4.03
CA LEU A 61 -2.54 2.69 -5.24
C LEU A 61 -3.19 4.08 -5.30
N GLN A 62 -4.46 4.20 -4.92
CA GLN A 62 -5.14 5.50 -4.84
C GLN A 62 -4.49 6.43 -3.81
N LYS A 63 -4.17 5.92 -2.62
CA LYS A 63 -3.47 6.69 -1.57
C LYS A 63 -2.07 7.11 -2.02
N LYS A 64 -1.31 6.19 -2.64
CA LYS A 64 0.01 6.48 -3.20
C LYS A 64 -0.05 7.59 -4.24
N LYS A 65 -1.02 7.53 -5.16
CA LYS A 65 -1.21 8.55 -6.20
C LYS A 65 -1.42 9.93 -5.57
N LYS A 66 -2.34 10.04 -4.60
CA LYS A 66 -2.62 11.31 -3.93
C LYS A 66 -1.39 11.88 -3.21
N LEU A 67 -0.65 11.07 -2.46
CA LEU A 67 0.56 11.52 -1.79
C LEU A 67 1.66 11.92 -2.77
N ARG A 68 1.79 11.22 -3.90
CA ARG A 68 2.76 11.53 -4.96
C ARG A 68 2.44 12.86 -5.66
N GLU A 69 1.17 13.20 -5.78
CA GLU A 69 0.72 14.52 -6.28
C GLU A 69 0.97 15.64 -5.26
N GLN A 70 0.79 15.37 -3.96
CA GLN A 70 0.93 16.37 -2.89
C GLN A 70 2.39 16.68 -2.51
N ALA A 71 3.27 15.67 -2.51
CA ALA A 71 4.69 15.83 -2.14
C ALA A 71 5.42 16.97 -2.90
N PRO A 72 5.32 17.10 -4.24
CA PRO A 72 5.98 18.18 -4.96
C PRO A 72 5.42 19.55 -4.60
N ASP A 73 4.13 19.66 -4.26
CA ASP A 73 3.53 20.93 -3.86
C ASP A 73 4.03 21.37 -2.48
N ILE A 74 4.13 20.46 -1.51
CA ILE A 74 4.76 20.74 -0.20
C ILE A 74 6.21 21.20 -0.39
N LYS A 75 6.96 20.55 -1.29
CA LYS A 75 8.34 20.91 -1.59
C LYS A 75 8.44 22.32 -2.20
N LYS A 76 7.61 22.67 -3.17
CA LYS A 76 7.55 24.03 -3.75
C LYS A 76 7.21 25.09 -2.71
N THR A 77 6.26 24.79 -1.81
CA THR A 77 5.91 25.71 -0.71
C THR A 77 7.12 25.93 0.20
N LEU A 78 7.80 24.86 0.59
CA LEU A 78 9.01 24.94 1.42
C LEU A 78 10.13 25.73 0.73
N ASP A 79 10.36 25.51 -0.56
CA ASP A 79 11.35 26.27 -1.33
C ASP A 79 10.98 27.77 -1.41
N THR A 80 9.69 28.08 -1.51
CA THR A 80 9.18 29.46 -1.50
C THR A 80 9.41 30.13 -0.14
N VAL A 81 9.11 29.44 0.97
CA VAL A 81 9.33 29.99 2.32
C VAL A 81 10.83 30.19 2.59
N LYS A 82 11.69 29.26 2.14
CA LYS A 82 13.14 29.44 2.21
C LYS A 82 13.62 30.64 1.38
N PHE A 83 13.05 30.85 0.20
CA PHE A 83 13.35 32.03 -0.61
C PHE A 83 12.96 33.33 0.10
N LEU A 84 11.81 33.37 0.77
CA LEU A 84 11.39 34.51 1.60
C LEU A 84 12.38 34.76 2.74
N LYS A 85 12.88 33.70 3.40
CA LYS A 85 13.93 33.80 4.44
C LYS A 85 15.20 34.47 3.92
N THR A 86 15.75 34.00 2.81
CA THR A 86 16.98 34.60 2.22
C THR A 86 16.76 36.05 1.77
N ARG A 87 15.55 36.39 1.33
CA ARG A 87 15.20 37.76 0.94
C ARG A 87 15.08 38.69 2.14
N LYS A 88 14.57 38.20 3.27
CA LYS A 88 14.57 38.91 4.55
C LYS A 88 16.00 39.26 4.98
N GLU A 89 16.94 38.32 4.89
CA GLU A 89 18.35 38.54 5.26
C GLU A 89 19.06 39.57 4.36
N SER A 90 18.61 39.73 3.10
CA SER A 90 19.16 40.70 2.14
C SER A 90 18.43 42.05 2.12
N ASP A 91 17.44 42.25 3.00
CA ASP A 91 16.61 43.46 3.14
C ASP A 91 16.07 44.00 1.79
N SER A 92 15.76 43.09 0.86
CA SER A 92 15.37 43.43 -0.50
C SER A 92 13.88 43.22 -0.73
N THR A 93 13.20 44.22 -1.29
CA THR A 93 11.79 44.13 -1.67
C THR A 93 11.62 43.19 -2.86
N ILE A 94 10.58 42.34 -2.82
CA ILE A 94 10.29 41.37 -3.87
C ILE A 94 9.15 41.91 -4.73
N GLU A 95 9.36 42.12 -6.02
CA GLU A 95 8.25 42.28 -6.95
C GLU A 95 7.69 40.90 -7.33
N SER A 96 6.42 40.65 -7.00
CA SER A 96 5.74 39.39 -7.32
C SER A 96 4.38 39.66 -7.97
N LYS A 97 3.89 38.66 -8.71
CA LYS A 97 2.55 38.67 -9.31
C LYS A 97 1.64 37.77 -8.50
N PHE A 98 0.72 38.36 -7.75
CA PHE A 98 -0.26 37.63 -6.94
C PHE A 98 -1.45 37.22 -7.79
N LEU A 99 -1.89 35.98 -7.63
CA LEU A 99 -3.07 35.44 -8.28
C LEU A 99 -4.32 35.91 -7.53
N LEU A 100 -5.19 36.65 -8.23
CA LEU A 100 -6.48 37.12 -7.72
C LEU A 100 -7.63 36.18 -8.13
N SER A 101 -7.54 35.62 -9.34
CA SER A 101 -8.49 34.67 -9.91
C SER A 101 -7.79 33.83 -10.98
N ASP A 102 -8.45 32.79 -11.48
CA ASP A 102 -7.96 31.95 -12.57
C ASP A 102 -7.70 32.82 -13.81
N GLN A 103 -6.43 33.16 -14.06
CA GLN A 103 -5.91 34.06 -15.12
C GLN A 103 -5.82 35.57 -14.78
N VAL A 104 -6.19 36.00 -13.57
CA VAL A 104 -6.03 37.41 -13.16
C VAL A 104 -4.90 37.54 -12.15
N TYR A 105 -3.90 38.35 -12.50
CA TYR A 105 -2.73 38.58 -11.65
C TYR A 105 -2.54 40.07 -11.37
N ALA A 106 -2.22 40.41 -10.12
CA ALA A 106 -1.81 41.76 -9.73
C ALA A 106 -0.32 41.79 -9.43
N LYS A 107 0.37 42.81 -9.97
CA LYS A 107 1.76 43.10 -9.59
C LYS A 107 1.75 43.79 -8.23
N ALA A 108 2.50 43.26 -7.27
CA ALA A 108 2.69 43.89 -5.97
C ALA A 108 4.15 43.78 -5.52
N THR A 109 4.54 44.72 -4.68
CA THR A 109 5.86 44.78 -4.07
C THR A 109 5.74 44.31 -2.62
N VAL A 110 6.42 43.23 -2.27
CA VAL A 110 6.39 42.61 -0.95
C VAL A 110 7.61 43.08 -0.16
N PRO A 111 7.43 43.77 0.97
CA PRO A 111 8.53 44.08 1.87
C PRO A 111 9.01 42.81 2.59
N PRO A 112 10.22 42.83 3.18
CA PRO A 112 10.66 41.78 4.11
C PRO A 112 9.61 41.53 5.19
N THR A 113 9.27 40.26 5.43
CA THR A 113 8.25 39.84 6.39
C THR A 113 8.81 38.80 7.34
N ASP A 114 8.29 38.75 8.56
CA ASP A 114 8.71 37.80 9.60
C ASP A 114 7.85 36.53 9.62
N ASN A 115 6.59 36.66 9.18
CA ASN A 115 5.56 35.65 9.34
C ASN A 115 4.94 35.24 7.99
N VAL A 116 4.50 33.99 7.93
CA VAL A 116 3.77 33.41 6.79
C VAL A 116 2.49 32.75 7.27
N TYR A 117 1.45 32.78 6.43
CA TYR A 117 0.16 32.16 6.73
C TYR A 117 0.06 30.81 6.03
N LEU A 118 -0.16 29.74 6.79
CA LEU A 118 -0.29 28.37 6.29
C LEU A 118 -1.71 27.86 6.47
N TRP A 119 -2.23 27.20 5.44
CA TRP A 119 -3.52 26.51 5.49
C TRP A 119 -3.35 25.08 5.98
N LEU A 120 -3.92 24.75 7.14
CA LEU A 120 -3.78 23.43 7.76
C LEU A 120 -4.92 22.47 7.38
N GLY A 121 -5.92 22.97 6.65
CA GLY A 121 -7.14 22.24 6.33
C GLY A 121 -8.28 22.56 7.30
N ALA A 122 -9.43 21.91 7.10
CA ALA A 122 -10.64 22.10 7.91
C ALA A 122 -11.06 23.57 8.12
N ASN A 123 -10.83 24.43 7.11
CA ASN A 123 -11.09 25.88 7.17
C ASN A 123 -10.24 26.64 8.20
N VAL A 124 -9.07 26.12 8.55
CA VAL A 124 -8.14 26.73 9.50
C VAL A 124 -6.88 27.21 8.79
N MET A 125 -6.57 28.49 9.01
CA MET A 125 -5.32 29.14 8.61
C MET A 125 -4.62 29.65 9.89
N LEU A 126 -3.32 29.41 10.02
CA LEU A 126 -2.52 29.92 11.13
C LEU A 126 -1.32 30.69 10.63
N GLU A 127 -0.93 31.69 11.41
CA GLU A 127 0.29 32.46 11.25
C GLU A 127 1.46 31.71 11.90
N TYR A 128 2.57 31.62 11.19
CA TYR A 128 3.82 31.02 11.66
C TYR A 128 4.98 31.96 11.36
N GLU A 129 5.96 32.00 12.26
CA GLU A 129 7.25 32.59 11.92
C GLU A 129 7.90 31.77 10.80
N ILE A 130 8.73 32.42 9.97
CA ILE A 130 9.37 31.76 8.81
C ILE A 130 10.14 30.50 9.20
N ASP A 131 10.82 30.51 10.35
CA ASP A 131 11.62 29.38 10.80
C ASP A 131 10.75 28.19 11.22
N ASP A 132 9.70 28.44 12.00
CA ASP A 132 8.72 27.43 12.40
C ASP A 132 7.98 26.84 11.19
N ALA A 133 7.64 27.68 10.21
CA ALA A 133 7.01 27.24 8.96
C ALA A 133 7.94 26.31 8.16
N ILE A 134 9.24 26.61 8.09
CA ILE A 134 10.22 25.75 7.42
C ILE A 134 10.32 24.41 8.14
N GLU A 135 10.40 24.40 9.47
CA GLU A 135 10.49 23.17 10.25
C GLU A 135 9.22 22.31 10.07
N LEU A 136 8.03 22.93 10.16
CA LEU A 136 6.75 22.25 9.96
C LEU A 136 6.63 21.64 8.56
N LEU A 137 6.95 22.42 7.52
CA LEU A 137 6.88 21.95 6.14
C LEU A 137 7.94 20.87 5.86
N ALA A 138 9.14 20.98 6.44
CA ALA A 138 10.18 19.97 6.31
C ALA A 138 9.75 18.65 6.96
N LYS A 139 9.21 18.72 8.19
CA LYS A 139 8.68 17.54 8.89
C LYS A 139 7.54 16.89 8.13
N ASN A 140 6.61 17.69 7.58
CA ASN A 140 5.52 17.18 6.75
C ASN A 140 6.02 16.52 5.46
N LEU A 141 7.02 17.11 4.80
CA LEU A 141 7.64 16.53 3.61
C LEU A 141 8.29 15.18 3.93
N THR A 142 9.11 15.10 4.98
CA THR A 142 9.73 13.85 5.41
C THR A 142 8.69 12.80 5.78
N SER A 143 7.63 13.18 6.49
CA SER A 143 6.53 12.26 6.84
C SER A 143 5.80 11.75 5.59
N ALA A 144 5.60 12.59 4.58
CA ALA A 144 4.98 12.21 3.32
C ALA A 144 5.88 11.27 2.51
N GLU A 145 7.18 11.55 2.44
CA GLU A 145 8.18 10.69 1.77
C GLU A 145 8.30 9.32 2.45
N GLN A 146 8.36 9.29 3.78
CA GLN A 146 8.37 8.03 4.55
C GLN A 146 7.08 7.23 4.35
N SER A 147 5.92 7.92 4.31
CA SER A 147 4.64 7.26 4.05
C SER A 147 4.58 6.68 2.64
N LEU A 148 5.13 7.38 1.63
CA LEU A 148 5.25 6.88 0.27
C LEU A 148 6.14 5.65 0.20
N ALA A 149 7.32 5.67 0.83
CA ALA A 149 8.23 4.53 0.87
C ALA A 149 7.57 3.30 1.51
N LYS A 150 6.90 3.49 2.65
CA LYS A 150 6.15 2.41 3.31
C LYS A 150 5.05 1.83 2.41
N MET A 151 4.27 2.69 1.74
CA MET A 151 3.24 2.23 0.80
C MET A 151 3.82 1.44 -0.38
N GLU A 152 5.05 1.77 -0.83
CA GLU A 152 5.73 0.99 -1.86
C GLU A 152 6.14 -0.40 -1.38
N GLU A 153 6.66 -0.50 -0.16
CA GLU A 153 6.94 -1.80 0.47
C GLU A 153 5.67 -2.64 0.61
N ASP A 154 4.56 -2.04 1.05
CA ASP A 154 3.28 -2.74 1.23
C ASP A 154 2.69 -3.20 -0.11
N LEU A 155 2.79 -2.40 -1.17
CA LEU A 155 2.37 -2.80 -2.52
C LEU A 155 3.21 -3.97 -3.04
N ASN A 156 4.52 -3.96 -2.78
CA ASN A 156 5.39 -5.08 -3.15
C ASN A 156 5.03 -6.34 -2.35
N PHE A 157 4.76 -6.21 -1.05
CA PHE A 157 4.31 -7.32 -0.21
C PHE A 157 2.99 -7.90 -0.73
N LEU A 158 2.03 -7.04 -1.05
CA LEU A 158 0.72 -7.42 -1.58
C LEU A 158 0.84 -8.14 -2.93
N ARG A 159 1.72 -7.67 -3.81
CA ARG A 159 2.02 -8.35 -5.07
C ARG A 159 2.56 -9.76 -4.84
N ASN A 160 3.44 -9.94 -3.86
CA ASN A 160 3.93 -11.27 -3.49
C ASN A 160 2.81 -12.17 -2.94
N GLN A 161 1.89 -11.62 -2.13
CA GLN A 161 0.74 -12.37 -1.63
C GLN A 161 -0.19 -12.80 -2.76
N TYR A 162 -0.44 -11.88 -3.71
CA TYR A 162 -1.24 -12.14 -4.89
C TYR A 162 -0.68 -13.31 -5.71
N THR A 163 0.62 -13.28 -6.06
CA THR A 163 1.29 -14.39 -6.76
C THR A 163 1.24 -15.70 -5.97
N THR A 164 1.38 -15.65 -4.64
CA THR A 164 1.31 -16.85 -3.79
C THR A 164 -0.07 -17.50 -3.88
N VAL A 165 -1.14 -16.70 -3.81
CA VAL A 165 -2.52 -17.21 -3.96
C VAL A 165 -2.77 -17.75 -5.36
N GLU A 166 -2.34 -17.07 -6.41
CA GLU A 166 -2.49 -17.55 -7.79
C GLU A 166 -1.80 -18.90 -8.02
N VAL A 167 -0.59 -19.07 -7.48
CA VAL A 167 0.13 -20.35 -7.56
C VAL A 167 -0.62 -21.44 -6.79
N ASN A 168 -1.13 -21.15 -5.59
CA ASN A 168 -1.95 -22.10 -4.82
C ASN A 168 -3.23 -22.49 -5.58
N MET A 169 -3.94 -21.52 -6.19
CA MET A 169 -5.14 -21.79 -6.99
C MET A 169 -4.82 -22.70 -8.18
N ALA A 170 -3.74 -22.43 -8.91
CA ALA A 170 -3.31 -23.26 -10.04
C ALA A 170 -2.93 -24.68 -9.59
N ARG A 171 -2.27 -24.82 -8.43
CA ARG A 171 -1.91 -26.12 -7.86
C ARG A 171 -3.13 -26.95 -7.50
N ILE A 172 -4.14 -26.36 -6.85
CA ILE A 172 -5.38 -27.05 -6.50
C ILE A 172 -6.18 -27.42 -7.75
N TYR A 173 -6.22 -26.54 -8.75
CA TYR A 173 -6.85 -26.84 -10.03
C TYR A 173 -6.19 -28.05 -10.71
N ASN A 174 -4.86 -28.09 -10.75
CA ASN A 174 -4.11 -29.23 -11.30
C ASN A 174 -4.35 -30.52 -10.52
N TRP A 175 -4.47 -30.43 -9.20
CA TRP A 175 -4.80 -31.56 -8.33
C TRP A 175 -6.23 -32.10 -8.61
N ASP A 176 -7.23 -31.23 -8.68
CA ASP A 176 -8.62 -31.61 -8.97
C ASP A 176 -8.74 -32.30 -10.34
N VAL A 177 -8.07 -31.77 -11.36
CA VAL A 177 -8.02 -32.40 -12.69
C VAL A 177 -7.40 -33.80 -12.62
N ARG A 178 -6.29 -33.99 -11.90
CA ARG A 178 -5.66 -35.31 -11.71
C ARG A 178 -6.61 -36.27 -11.01
N GLN A 179 -7.24 -35.84 -9.91
CA GLN A 179 -8.18 -36.67 -9.16
C GLN A 179 -9.38 -37.11 -10.03
N ARG A 180 -9.93 -36.21 -10.86
CA ARG A 180 -11.02 -36.53 -11.81
C ARG A 180 -10.59 -37.50 -12.90
N MET A 181 -9.36 -37.37 -13.42
CA MET A 181 -8.82 -38.31 -14.40
C MET A 181 -8.59 -39.71 -13.81
N ASP A 182 -8.09 -39.78 -12.59
CA ASP A 182 -7.81 -41.07 -11.93
C ASP A 182 -9.09 -41.79 -11.50
N THR A 183 -10.10 -41.06 -11.02
CA THR A 183 -11.43 -41.60 -10.74
C THR A 183 -12.15 -42.04 -12.01
N GLY A 184 -12.03 -41.29 -13.12
CA GLY A 184 -12.53 -41.67 -14.44
C GLY A 184 -11.90 -42.98 -14.94
N LYS A 185 -10.57 -43.10 -14.90
CA LYS A 185 -9.85 -44.32 -15.31
C LYS A 185 -10.15 -45.54 -14.41
N ALA A 186 -10.37 -45.32 -13.12
CA ALA A 186 -10.77 -46.38 -12.19
C ALA A 186 -12.18 -46.91 -12.49
N SER A 187 -13.09 -46.05 -12.96
CA SER A 187 -14.43 -46.44 -13.38
C SER A 187 -14.41 -47.29 -14.67
N GLU A 188 -13.59 -46.92 -15.65
CA GLU A 188 -13.45 -47.67 -16.92
C GLU A 188 -12.81 -49.05 -16.72
N LYS A 189 -11.80 -49.16 -15.84
CA LYS A 189 -11.19 -50.47 -15.50
C LYS A 189 -12.16 -51.42 -14.81
N LYS A 190 -13.05 -50.93 -13.93
CA LYS A 190 -14.05 -51.79 -13.28
C LYS A 190 -15.09 -52.33 -14.27
N VAL A 191 -15.49 -51.53 -15.25
CA VAL A 191 -16.42 -51.97 -16.31
C VAL A 191 -15.76 -53.03 -17.20
N ALA A 192 -14.50 -52.82 -17.61
CA ALA A 192 -13.77 -53.75 -18.46
C ALA A 192 -13.38 -55.09 -17.78
N THR A 193 -13.38 -55.17 -16.45
CA THR A 193 -13.07 -56.42 -15.71
C THR A 193 -14.32 -57.18 -15.26
N SER A 194 -15.52 -56.66 -15.53
CA SER A 194 -16.82 -57.27 -15.17
C SER A 194 -17.63 -57.73 -16.38
N SER A 195 -17.08 -57.61 -17.59
CA SER A 195 -17.55 -58.23 -18.84
C SER A 195 -16.63 -59.38 -19.21
#